data_AF-A0A8C2IZI9-F1
#
_entry.id   AF-A0A8C2IZI9-F1
#
_cell.length_a   1.000
_cell.length_b   1.000
_cell.length_c   1.000
_cell.angle_alpha   90.00
_cell.angle_beta   90.00
_cell.angle_gamma   90.00
#
_symmetry.space_group_name_H-M   'P 1'
#
loop_
_entity.id
_entity.type
_entity.pdbx_description
1 polymer ?
#
loop_
_entity_poly.entity_id
_entity_poly.type
_entity_poly.pdbx_seq_one_letter_code
_entity_poly.pdbx_strand_id
1 'polypeptide(L)'
;MFRHMVEENNLEPLIVSYGLDMENDLTFIDELIKGVDTKEKDWPAKGRTEDKAFLYEIVANKRNSIDVDKWDYFARDCHYLGISKSFDHQRLLKFARVCKVEIDDGSNNAEKLSICYRDKEQNNIYDMFRTRYTLHRQAYQHKTVNIIEIMITEALVEADGHFKISKAKDNMEDYTKLTDHILEKIVYPDFEMDKKLEDARKKVNTILKRDLPKFLGEAKLDEKTRQRKFSEVEDQWTKAVVDSKNLNVMDFVVDEVHMDHSMKGNNPMNNIYFYSKHDPNKAFLKTDQMFLPMTFYERLFRVYYKGPEEKVKEAQQCFETWRSNYFSPNA
;
A
#
# COMPACT_ATOMS: atom_id res chain seq x y z
N MET A 1 -16.40 8.00 7.76
CA MET A 1 -17.40 7.48 6.81
C MET A 1 -18.31 6.46 7.46
N PHE A 2 -17.81 5.34 8.01
CA PHE A 2 -18.64 4.30 8.64
C PHE A 2 -19.66 4.85 9.66
N ARG A 3 -19.23 5.62 10.67
CA ARG A 3 -20.15 6.23 11.65
C ARG A 3 -21.19 7.16 11.01
N HIS A 4 -20.75 8.03 10.09
CA HIS A 4 -21.66 8.90 9.33
C HIS A 4 -22.70 8.11 8.55
N MET A 5 -22.33 6.99 7.92
CA MET A 5 -23.26 6.10 7.22
C MET A 5 -24.31 5.50 8.19
N VAL A 6 -23.91 5.12 9.40
CA VAL A 6 -24.83 4.59 10.43
C VAL A 6 -25.84 5.65 10.87
N GLU A 7 -25.36 6.86 11.14
CA GLU A 7 -26.16 8.00 11.58
C GLU A 7 -27.12 8.48 10.48
N GLU A 8 -26.60 8.79 9.29
CA GLU A 8 -27.36 9.36 8.16
C GLU A 8 -28.49 8.43 7.68
N ASN A 9 -28.25 7.12 7.71
CA ASN A 9 -29.24 6.13 7.27
C ASN A 9 -30.08 5.57 8.42
N ASN A 10 -29.94 6.10 9.64
CA ASN A 10 -30.66 5.66 10.83
C ASN A 10 -30.62 4.13 11.02
N LEU A 11 -29.41 3.55 10.98
CA LEU A 11 -29.23 2.08 11.03
C LEU A 11 -29.28 1.50 12.44
N GLU A 12 -29.25 2.33 13.48
CA GLU A 12 -29.22 1.89 14.88
C GLU A 12 -30.37 0.94 15.25
N PRO A 13 -31.65 1.22 14.91
CA PRO A 13 -32.75 0.32 15.25
C PRO A 13 -32.61 -1.05 14.59
N LEU A 14 -32.06 -1.09 13.37
CA LEU A 14 -31.83 -2.33 12.64
C LEU A 14 -30.71 -3.15 13.30
N ILE A 15 -29.60 -2.51 13.66
CA ILE A 15 -28.48 -3.16 14.35
C ILE A 15 -28.95 -3.81 15.67
N VAL A 16 -29.70 -3.05 16.48
CA VAL A 16 -30.27 -3.55 17.74
C VAL A 16 -31.26 -4.70 17.50
N SER A 17 -32.06 -4.64 16.43
CA SER A 17 -33.01 -5.72 16.10
C SER A 17 -32.35 -7.07 15.81
N TYR A 18 -31.08 -7.06 15.38
CA TYR A 18 -30.26 -8.26 15.18
C TYR A 18 -29.49 -8.70 16.43
N GLY A 19 -29.69 -8.04 17.57
CA GLY A 19 -29.09 -8.40 18.86
C GLY A 19 -27.65 -7.90 19.05
N LEU A 20 -27.23 -6.89 18.29
CA LEU A 20 -25.93 -6.23 18.43
C LEU A 20 -26.00 -5.10 19.47
N ASP A 21 -24.95 -4.96 20.26
CA ASP A 21 -24.79 -3.89 21.25
C ASP A 21 -24.14 -2.67 20.59
N MET A 22 -24.86 -1.56 20.54
CA MET A 22 -24.42 -0.37 19.81
C MET A 22 -23.05 0.14 20.29
N GLU A 23 -22.84 0.28 21.60
CA GLU A 23 -21.62 0.90 22.10
C GLU A 23 -20.38 0.03 21.84
N ASN A 24 -20.44 -1.24 22.21
CA ASN A 24 -19.30 -2.14 22.08
C ASN A 24 -19.09 -2.61 20.65
N ASP A 25 -20.15 -2.87 19.88
CA ASP A 25 -20.02 -3.41 18.52
C ASP A 25 -19.60 -2.36 17.50
N LEU A 26 -20.06 -1.11 17.62
CA LEU A 26 -19.54 -0.01 16.79
C LEU A 26 -18.06 0.25 17.09
N THR A 27 -17.69 0.25 18.37
CA THR A 27 -16.28 0.38 18.80
C THR A 27 -15.44 -0.77 18.25
N PHE A 28 -15.95 -2.01 18.33
CA PHE A 28 -15.30 -3.19 17.79
C PHE A 28 -15.12 -3.09 16.27
N ILE A 29 -16.15 -2.68 15.52
CA ILE A 29 -16.06 -2.50 14.06
C ILE A 29 -15.03 -1.43 13.69
N ASP A 30 -15.03 -0.28 14.37
CA ASP A 30 -14.02 0.77 14.16
C ASP A 30 -12.60 0.23 14.38
N GLU A 31 -12.41 -0.56 15.43
CA GLU A 31 -11.13 -1.20 15.75
C GLU A 31 -10.73 -2.28 14.74
N LEU A 32 -11.69 -3.06 14.20
CA LEU A 32 -11.44 -4.02 13.12
C LEU A 32 -10.96 -3.32 11.83
N ILE A 33 -11.54 -2.16 11.51
CA ILE A 33 -11.19 -1.38 10.30
C ILE A 33 -9.84 -0.69 10.47
N LYS A 34 -9.62 0.00 11.60
CA LYS A 34 -8.33 0.64 11.90
C LYS A 34 -7.22 -0.40 12.05
N GLY A 35 -7.60 -1.55 12.59
CA GLY A 35 -6.77 -2.69 12.96
C GLY A 35 -6.08 -2.46 14.30
N VAL A 36 -5.98 -3.55 15.06
CA VAL A 36 -5.40 -3.60 16.39
C VAL A 36 -4.17 -4.50 16.35
N ASP A 37 -3.05 -4.03 16.91
CA ASP A 37 -1.86 -4.88 17.06
C ASP A 37 -2.00 -5.77 18.29
N THR A 38 -2.35 -7.04 18.04
CA THR A 38 -2.55 -8.03 19.11
C THR A 38 -1.23 -8.46 19.76
N LYS A 39 -0.06 -8.01 19.25
CA LYS A 39 1.25 -8.22 19.90
C LYS A 39 1.51 -7.28 21.06
N GLU A 40 0.81 -6.16 21.14
CA GLU A 40 1.03 -5.16 22.19
C GLU A 40 0.92 -5.79 23.59
N LYS A 41 1.77 -5.34 24.52
CA LYS A 41 1.82 -5.89 25.87
C LYS A 41 0.50 -5.67 26.59
N ASP A 42 0.08 -4.40 26.66
CA ASP A 42 -1.20 -4.03 27.23
C ASP A 42 -2.31 -4.25 26.19
N TRP A 43 -3.45 -4.79 26.61
CA TRP A 43 -4.58 -5.03 25.70
C TRP A 43 -5.09 -3.69 25.15
N PRO A 44 -4.94 -3.41 23.84
CA PRO A 44 -5.16 -2.08 23.29
C PRO A 44 -6.61 -1.82 22.87
N ALA A 45 -7.47 -2.84 22.88
CA ALA A 45 -8.82 -2.77 22.34
C ALA A 45 -9.88 -2.65 23.45
N LYS A 46 -11.00 -2.00 23.13
CA LYS A 46 -12.15 -1.82 24.02
C LYS A 46 -13.38 -2.58 23.55
N GLY A 47 -13.56 -2.73 22.23
CA GLY A 47 -14.75 -3.37 21.67
C GLY A 47 -14.88 -4.84 22.05
N ARG A 48 -13.75 -5.53 22.28
CA ARG A 48 -13.69 -6.90 22.80
C ARG A 48 -12.52 -7.08 23.75
N THR A 49 -12.64 -8.08 24.62
CA THR A 49 -11.60 -8.55 25.54
C THR A 49 -10.59 -9.46 24.84
N GLU A 50 -9.46 -9.69 25.51
CA GLU A 50 -8.31 -10.45 25.01
C GLU A 50 -8.62 -11.91 24.61
N ASP A 51 -9.64 -12.53 25.22
CA ASP A 51 -10.13 -13.87 24.84
C ASP A 51 -10.73 -13.91 23.42
N LYS A 52 -10.94 -12.75 22.80
CA LYS A 52 -11.39 -12.60 21.41
C LYS A 52 -10.35 -11.95 20.50
N ALA A 53 -9.08 -11.89 20.93
CA ALA A 53 -8.01 -11.23 20.18
C ALA A 53 -7.90 -11.69 18.72
N PHE A 54 -8.11 -12.98 18.46
CA PHE A 54 -8.08 -13.57 17.11
C PHE A 54 -9.08 -12.92 16.12
N LEU A 55 -10.16 -12.28 16.58
CA LEU A 55 -11.09 -11.59 15.69
C LEU A 55 -10.45 -10.37 15.00
N TYR A 56 -9.52 -9.69 15.68
CA TYR A 56 -8.78 -8.55 15.12
C TYR A 56 -7.74 -8.96 14.07
N GLU A 57 -7.50 -10.25 13.90
CA GLU A 57 -6.57 -10.80 12.91
C GLU A 57 -7.28 -11.14 11.58
N ILE A 58 -8.60 -10.89 11.47
CA ILE A 58 -9.41 -11.23 10.29
C ILE A 58 -9.44 -10.10 9.25
N VAL A 59 -9.82 -8.88 9.64
CA VAL A 59 -10.12 -7.76 8.72
C VAL A 59 -8.87 -6.94 8.38
N ALA A 60 -8.15 -6.46 9.39
CA ALA A 60 -6.93 -5.67 9.23
C ALA A 60 -5.85 -6.15 10.20
N ASN A 61 -5.13 -7.19 9.80
CA ASN A 61 -4.23 -7.91 10.68
C ASN A 61 -2.90 -7.16 10.86
N LYS A 62 -2.75 -6.42 11.96
CA LYS A 62 -1.51 -5.68 12.26
C LYS A 62 -0.36 -6.57 12.74
N ARG A 63 -0.65 -7.79 13.23
CA ARG A 63 0.37 -8.74 13.69
C ARG A 63 1.25 -9.22 12.53
N ASN A 64 0.64 -9.73 11.46
CA ASN A 64 1.37 -10.39 10.38
C ASN A 64 0.83 -10.08 8.97
N SER A 65 -0.12 -9.16 8.83
CA SER A 65 -0.69 -8.75 7.55
C SER A 65 -1.38 -9.87 6.77
N ILE A 66 -1.75 -10.98 7.39
CA ILE A 66 -2.60 -12.02 6.77
C ILE A 66 -4.05 -11.73 7.15
N ASP A 67 -4.81 -11.19 6.21
CA ASP A 67 -6.21 -10.79 6.39
C ASP A 67 -7.03 -11.04 5.11
N VAL A 68 -8.35 -11.01 5.27
CA VAL A 68 -9.29 -11.31 4.17
C VAL A 68 -9.31 -10.22 3.10
N ASP A 69 -8.90 -8.99 3.43
CA ASP A 69 -8.70 -7.88 2.48
C ASP A 69 -7.75 -8.31 1.34
N LYS A 70 -6.58 -8.83 1.71
CA LYS A 70 -5.60 -9.36 0.75
C LYS A 70 -6.13 -10.51 -0.07
N TRP A 71 -6.89 -11.40 0.55
CA TRP A 71 -7.41 -12.58 -0.14
C TRP A 71 -8.36 -12.20 -1.26
N ASP A 72 -9.23 -11.21 -1.01
CA ASP A 72 -10.16 -10.69 -2.01
C ASP A 72 -9.41 -9.95 -3.12
N TYR A 73 -8.63 -8.92 -2.79
CA TYR A 73 -8.00 -8.11 -3.84
C TYR A 73 -6.97 -8.90 -4.65
N PHE A 74 -6.27 -9.88 -4.07
CA PHE A 74 -5.43 -10.78 -4.88
C PHE A 74 -6.26 -11.58 -5.89
N ALA A 75 -7.43 -12.09 -5.51
CA ALA A 75 -8.27 -12.84 -6.45
C ALA A 75 -8.86 -11.92 -7.52
N ARG A 76 -9.39 -10.77 -7.11
CA ARG A 76 -10.02 -9.75 -7.95
C ARG A 76 -9.00 -9.17 -8.94
N ASP A 77 -7.87 -8.68 -8.47
CA ASP A 77 -6.91 -7.97 -9.29
C ASP A 77 -6.17 -8.91 -10.23
N CYS A 78 -5.80 -10.10 -9.77
CA CYS A 78 -5.26 -11.14 -10.66
C CYS A 78 -6.22 -11.46 -11.81
N HIS A 79 -7.52 -11.55 -11.53
CA HIS A 79 -8.53 -11.80 -12.55
C HIS A 79 -8.63 -10.66 -13.57
N TYR A 80 -8.78 -9.40 -13.10
CA TYR A 80 -8.94 -8.25 -14.00
C TYR A 80 -7.65 -7.83 -14.72
N LEU A 81 -6.48 -8.07 -14.13
CA LEU A 81 -5.18 -7.75 -14.73
C LEU A 81 -4.63 -8.89 -15.60
N GLY A 82 -5.24 -10.08 -15.57
CA GLY A 82 -4.73 -11.26 -16.28
C GLY A 82 -3.41 -11.79 -15.72
N ILE A 83 -3.18 -11.63 -14.42
CA ILE A 83 -1.99 -12.11 -13.71
C ILE A 83 -2.35 -13.40 -12.97
N SER A 84 -1.51 -14.42 -13.06
CA SER A 84 -1.76 -15.69 -12.37
C SER A 84 -1.60 -15.54 -10.85
N LYS A 85 -2.62 -15.96 -10.09
CA LYS A 85 -2.58 -16.05 -8.63
C LYS A 85 -2.00 -17.39 -8.19
N SER A 86 -0.90 -17.39 -7.42
CA SER A 86 -0.32 -18.63 -6.86
C SER A 86 -0.87 -18.99 -5.46
N PHE A 87 -1.43 -18.02 -4.73
CA PHE A 87 -1.98 -18.20 -3.39
C PHE A 87 -3.39 -18.79 -3.37
N ASP A 88 -3.67 -19.79 -2.53
CA ASP A 88 -5.01 -20.38 -2.32
C ASP A 88 -5.54 -20.08 -0.90
N HIS A 89 -6.38 -19.04 -0.80
CA HIS A 89 -7.02 -18.62 0.44
C HIS A 89 -8.08 -19.62 0.94
N GLN A 90 -8.79 -20.32 0.05
CA GLN A 90 -9.83 -21.27 0.45
C GLN A 90 -9.20 -22.48 1.16
N ARG A 91 -8.06 -22.91 0.64
CA ARG A 91 -7.24 -23.93 1.29
C ARG A 91 -6.69 -23.43 2.62
N LEU A 92 -6.11 -22.23 2.66
CA LEU A 92 -5.52 -21.67 3.89
C LEU A 92 -6.58 -21.57 5.01
N LEU A 93 -7.78 -21.10 4.69
CA LEU A 93 -8.90 -20.98 5.63
C LEU A 93 -9.30 -22.32 6.26
N LYS A 94 -9.34 -23.42 5.47
CA LYS A 94 -9.60 -24.78 5.99
C LYS A 94 -8.54 -25.27 6.97
N PHE A 95 -7.35 -24.68 6.94
CA PHE A 95 -6.22 -25.04 7.78
C PHE A 95 -5.93 -24.00 8.87
N ALA A 96 -6.76 -22.98 9.02
CA ALA A 96 -6.69 -22.02 10.12
C ALA A 96 -7.30 -22.61 11.41
N ARG A 97 -6.70 -22.33 12.56
CA ARG A 97 -7.21 -22.68 13.89
C ARG A 97 -6.87 -21.57 14.87
N VAL A 98 -7.69 -21.38 15.90
CA VAL A 98 -7.35 -20.51 17.02
C VAL A 98 -6.58 -21.32 18.05
N CYS A 99 -5.37 -20.87 18.40
CA CYS A 99 -4.55 -21.48 19.45
C CYS A 99 -4.09 -20.41 20.44
N LYS A 100 -3.69 -20.86 21.63
CA LYS A 100 -2.99 -20.01 22.61
C LYS A 100 -1.56 -19.79 22.14
N VAL A 101 -1.13 -18.53 22.10
CA VAL A 101 0.23 -18.12 21.73
C VAL A 101 0.86 -17.36 22.87
N GLU A 102 2.10 -17.71 23.20
CA GLU A 102 2.88 -16.94 24.18
C GLU A 102 3.31 -15.60 23.57
N ILE A 103 3.19 -14.55 24.36
CA ILE A 103 3.73 -13.23 24.06
C ILE A 103 4.93 -13.03 24.98
N ASP A 104 6.07 -12.70 24.38
CA ASP A 104 7.27 -12.36 25.12
C ASP A 104 7.08 -11.00 25.80
N ASP A 105 6.69 -11.01 27.08
CA ASP A 105 6.46 -9.81 27.90
C ASP A 105 7.64 -9.44 28.82
N GLY A 106 8.72 -10.23 28.77
CA GLY A 106 9.93 -10.08 29.56
C GLY A 106 9.83 -10.47 31.05
N SER A 107 8.66 -10.94 31.54
CA SER A 107 8.45 -11.23 32.97
C SER A 107 7.42 -12.32 33.31
N ASN A 108 6.47 -12.64 32.43
CA ASN A 108 5.46 -13.68 32.54
C ASN A 108 5.03 -14.16 31.13
N ASN A 109 4.76 -15.45 30.97
CA ASN A 109 4.20 -15.98 29.73
C ASN A 109 2.71 -15.63 29.65
N ALA A 110 2.37 -14.43 29.20
CA ALA A 110 0.99 -14.08 28.86
C ALA A 110 0.56 -14.86 27.60
N GLU A 111 -0.62 -15.47 27.64
CA GLU A 111 -1.18 -16.23 26.52
C GLU A 111 -2.32 -15.45 25.86
N LYS A 112 -2.26 -15.24 24.54
CA LYS A 112 -3.38 -14.72 23.74
C LYS A 112 -3.92 -15.77 22.79
N LEU A 113 -5.19 -15.65 22.43
CA LEU A 113 -5.75 -16.43 21.32
C LEU A 113 -5.41 -15.76 19.99
N SER A 114 -4.74 -16.50 19.10
CA SER A 114 -4.35 -16.03 17.76
C SER A 114 -4.67 -17.08 16.70
N ILE A 115 -4.89 -16.60 15.47
CA ILE A 115 -5.08 -17.45 14.29
C ILE A 115 -3.73 -18.07 13.92
N CYS A 116 -3.68 -19.39 14.03
CA CYS A 116 -2.56 -20.23 13.66
C CYS A 116 -2.88 -21.04 12.41
N TYR A 117 -1.86 -21.31 11.60
CA TYR A 117 -2.00 -22.08 10.38
C TYR A 117 -1.35 -23.44 10.50
N ARG A 118 -1.83 -24.38 9.70
CA ARG A 118 -1.20 -25.69 9.57
C ARG A 118 0.24 -25.56 9.07
N ASP A 119 1.18 -26.23 9.75
CA ASP A 119 2.62 -26.28 9.40
C ASP A 119 2.97 -26.49 7.90
N LYS A 120 2.18 -27.31 7.19
CA LYS A 120 2.34 -27.60 5.76
C LYS A 120 1.91 -26.47 4.83
N GLU A 121 1.18 -25.47 5.33
CA GLU A 121 0.71 -24.31 4.55
C GLU A 121 1.74 -23.18 4.48
N GLN A 122 2.94 -23.39 5.05
CA GLN A 122 4.03 -22.41 5.00
C GLN A 122 4.33 -21.93 3.57
N ASN A 123 4.37 -22.84 2.59
CA ASN A 123 4.61 -22.47 1.19
C ASN A 123 3.47 -21.63 0.61
N ASN A 124 2.22 -22.00 0.91
CA ASN A 124 1.03 -21.26 0.45
C ASN A 124 1.02 -19.83 1.02
N ILE A 125 1.39 -19.66 2.29
CA ILE A 125 1.55 -18.34 2.92
C ILE A 125 2.70 -17.55 2.28
N TYR A 126 3.82 -18.18 1.98
CA TYR A 126 4.91 -17.50 1.27
C TYR A 126 4.48 -17.05 -0.14
N ASP A 127 3.75 -17.90 -0.86
CA ASP A 127 3.15 -17.58 -2.16
C ASP A 127 2.17 -16.41 -2.08
N MET A 128 1.50 -16.21 -0.94
CA MET A 128 0.69 -15.02 -0.67
C MET A 128 1.53 -13.74 -0.71
N PHE A 129 2.63 -13.68 0.04
CA PHE A 129 3.52 -12.51 0.04
C PHE A 129 4.21 -12.30 -1.31
N ARG A 130 4.54 -13.38 -2.02
CA ARG A 130 5.06 -13.31 -3.39
C ARG A 130 4.03 -12.77 -4.38
N THR A 131 2.77 -13.19 -4.26
CA THR A 131 1.65 -12.68 -5.08
C THR A 131 1.54 -11.17 -4.89
N ARG A 132 1.59 -10.70 -3.64
CA ARG A 132 1.60 -9.27 -3.33
C ARG A 132 2.74 -8.53 -4.03
N TYR A 133 3.96 -9.01 -3.88
CA TYR A 133 5.13 -8.38 -4.50
C TYR A 133 4.97 -8.33 -6.03
N THR A 134 4.47 -9.41 -6.63
CA THR A 134 4.22 -9.51 -8.07
C THR A 134 3.21 -8.46 -8.54
N LEU A 135 2.07 -8.33 -7.85
CA LEU A 135 1.04 -7.35 -8.18
C LEU A 135 1.56 -5.91 -8.03
N HIS A 136 2.33 -5.63 -6.97
CA HIS A 136 2.98 -4.32 -6.81
C HIS A 136 3.94 -4.04 -7.97
N ARG A 137 4.83 -4.97 -8.29
CA ARG A 137 5.86 -4.78 -9.32
C ARG A 137 5.27 -4.63 -10.72
N GLN A 138 4.24 -5.41 -11.05
CA GLN A 138 3.71 -5.50 -12.41
C GLN A 138 2.55 -4.54 -12.68
N ALA A 139 1.76 -4.20 -11.66
CA ALA A 139 0.53 -3.41 -11.84
C ALA A 139 0.51 -2.15 -10.96
N TYR A 140 0.43 -2.28 -9.64
CA TYR A 140 0.17 -1.13 -8.76
C TYR A 140 1.28 -0.10 -8.75
N GLN A 141 2.51 -0.52 -9.00
CA GLN A 141 3.67 0.35 -9.14
C GLN A 141 4.22 0.23 -10.56
N HIS A 142 3.37 0.06 -11.57
CA HIS A 142 3.81 0.13 -12.95
C HIS A 142 4.26 1.57 -13.27
N LYS A 143 5.43 1.74 -13.89
CA LYS A 143 6.02 3.07 -14.19
C LYS A 143 5.04 4.06 -14.84
N THR A 144 4.18 3.58 -15.74
CA THR A 144 3.20 4.44 -16.41
C THR A 144 1.97 4.73 -15.54
N VAL A 145 1.65 3.86 -14.57
CA VAL A 145 0.60 4.14 -13.58
C VAL A 145 1.10 5.24 -12.65
N ASN A 146 2.29 5.10 -12.07
CA ASN A 146 2.87 6.10 -11.15
C ASN A 146 2.92 7.50 -11.75
N ILE A 147 3.37 7.65 -13.01
CA ILE A 147 3.42 8.98 -13.63
C ILE A 147 2.03 9.57 -13.88
N ILE A 148 1.01 8.74 -14.16
CA ILE A 148 -0.38 9.20 -14.28
C ILE A 148 -0.90 9.63 -12.91
N GLU A 149 -0.62 8.87 -11.85
CA GLU A 149 -1.01 9.22 -10.47
C GLU A 149 -0.38 10.54 -10.03
N ILE A 150 0.90 10.76 -10.35
CA ILE A 150 1.58 12.04 -10.09
C ILE A 150 0.87 13.18 -10.83
N MET A 151 0.58 13.02 -12.12
CA MET A 151 -0.10 14.05 -12.91
C MET A 151 -1.54 14.32 -12.43
N ILE A 152 -2.27 13.28 -12.01
CA ILE A 152 -3.59 13.42 -11.38
C ILE A 152 -3.46 14.21 -10.07
N THR A 153 -2.48 13.87 -9.24
CA THR A 153 -2.24 14.55 -7.97
C THR A 153 -1.93 16.03 -8.18
N GLU A 154 -1.05 16.36 -9.13
CA GLU A 154 -0.74 17.74 -9.50
C GLU A 154 -2.00 18.49 -9.98
N ALA A 155 -2.83 17.86 -10.82
CA ALA A 155 -4.09 18.45 -11.28
C ALA A 155 -5.08 18.69 -10.12
N LEU A 156 -5.19 17.76 -9.18
CA LEU A 156 -6.05 17.90 -8.01
C LEU A 156 -5.56 19.01 -7.07
N VAL A 157 -4.25 19.18 -6.90
CA VAL A 157 -3.66 20.28 -6.11
C VAL A 157 -3.99 21.63 -6.74
N GLU A 158 -3.87 21.77 -8.06
CA GLU A 158 -4.22 23.00 -8.76
C GLU A 158 -5.72 23.29 -8.73
N ALA A 159 -6.56 22.26 -8.74
CA ALA A 159 -8.00 22.39 -8.67
C ALA A 159 -8.54 22.58 -7.23
N ASP A 160 -7.70 22.39 -6.21
CA ASP A 160 -8.09 22.38 -4.79
C ASP A 160 -8.73 23.70 -4.35
N GLY A 161 -8.20 24.84 -4.81
CA GLY A 161 -8.74 26.16 -4.45
C GLY A 161 -10.19 26.37 -4.93
N HIS A 162 -10.60 25.67 -5.98
CA HIS A 162 -11.96 25.74 -6.55
C HIS A 162 -12.88 24.70 -5.91
N PHE A 163 -12.46 23.43 -5.86
CA PHE A 163 -13.30 22.32 -5.40
C PHE A 163 -13.17 21.99 -3.91
N LYS A 164 -12.19 22.56 -3.21
CA LYS A 164 -11.89 22.32 -1.78
C LYS A 164 -11.67 20.84 -1.47
N ILE A 165 -11.00 20.12 -2.38
CA ILE A 165 -10.74 18.68 -2.33
C ILE A 165 -10.08 18.30 -1.00
N SER A 166 -9.06 19.04 -0.59
CA SER A 166 -8.28 18.81 0.63
C SER A 166 -9.08 18.94 1.92
N LYS A 167 -10.16 19.73 1.91
CA LYS A 167 -11.07 19.96 3.04
C LYS A 167 -12.22 18.95 3.12
N ALA A 168 -12.50 18.24 2.04
CA ALA A 168 -13.62 17.28 2.01
C ALA A 168 -13.49 16.20 3.09
N LYS A 169 -12.27 15.80 3.48
CA LYS A 169 -12.05 14.81 4.55
C LYS A 169 -12.60 15.24 5.93
N ASP A 170 -12.79 16.55 6.14
CA ASP A 170 -13.26 17.11 7.41
C ASP A 170 -14.80 17.09 7.52
N ASN A 171 -15.50 16.83 6.41
CA ASN A 171 -16.95 16.71 6.35
C ASN A 171 -17.35 15.46 5.55
N MET A 172 -17.98 14.48 6.20
CA MET A 172 -18.29 13.19 5.55
C MET A 172 -19.35 13.30 4.46
N GLU A 173 -20.22 14.32 4.47
CA GLU A 173 -21.17 14.57 3.39
C GLU A 173 -20.43 15.06 2.12
N ASP A 174 -19.48 15.98 2.29
CA ASP A 174 -18.61 16.44 1.19
C ASP A 174 -17.73 15.31 0.69
N TYR A 175 -17.13 14.53 1.61
CA TYR A 175 -16.31 13.37 1.26
C TYR A 175 -17.09 12.31 0.49
N THR A 176 -18.40 12.14 0.76
CA THR A 176 -19.27 11.21 0.03
C THR A 176 -19.42 11.60 -1.45
N LYS A 177 -19.38 12.92 -1.74
CA LYS A 177 -19.50 13.46 -3.10
C LYS A 177 -18.14 13.52 -3.83
N LEU A 178 -17.03 13.37 -3.10
CA LEU A 178 -15.67 13.38 -3.66
C LEU A 178 -15.33 12.00 -4.23
N THR A 179 -15.43 11.88 -5.55
CA THR A 179 -15.17 10.66 -6.32
C THR A 179 -14.33 10.99 -7.56
N ASP A 180 -13.94 9.98 -8.33
CA ASP A 180 -13.20 10.12 -9.59
C ASP A 180 -13.87 11.05 -10.61
N HIS A 181 -15.18 11.28 -10.47
CA HIS A 181 -15.94 12.27 -11.25
C HIS A 181 -15.34 13.70 -11.14
N ILE A 182 -14.53 13.99 -10.13
CA ILE A 182 -13.78 15.24 -10.03
C ILE A 182 -12.90 15.50 -11.25
N LEU A 183 -12.34 14.45 -11.86
CA LEU A 183 -11.51 14.59 -13.07
C LEU A 183 -12.35 15.06 -14.26
N GLU A 184 -13.58 14.55 -14.39
CA GLU A 184 -14.52 15.02 -15.40
C GLU A 184 -14.91 16.48 -15.14
N LYS A 185 -15.18 16.87 -13.90
CA LYS A 185 -15.48 18.27 -13.53
C LYS A 185 -14.33 19.25 -13.84
N ILE A 186 -13.07 18.80 -13.73
CA ILE A 186 -11.91 19.61 -14.12
C ILE A 186 -11.89 19.86 -15.64
N VAL A 187 -12.23 18.84 -16.43
CA VAL A 187 -12.21 18.90 -17.89
C VAL A 187 -13.44 19.62 -18.46
N TYR A 188 -14.61 19.29 -17.94
CA TYR A 188 -15.92 19.75 -18.37
C TYR A 188 -16.69 20.37 -17.19
N PRO A 189 -16.33 21.60 -16.76
CA PRO A 189 -17.04 22.26 -15.67
C PRO A 189 -18.47 22.64 -16.09
N ASP A 190 -19.39 22.63 -15.13
CA ASP A 190 -20.82 22.89 -15.32
C ASP A 190 -21.14 24.36 -15.70
N PHE A 191 -20.16 25.27 -15.59
CA PHE A 191 -20.28 26.70 -15.87
C PHE A 191 -19.16 27.18 -16.80
N GLU A 192 -19.12 28.48 -17.13
CA GLU A 192 -18.09 29.08 -17.98
C GLU A 192 -16.67 28.60 -17.64
N MET A 193 -15.83 28.48 -18.66
CA MET A 193 -14.45 28.00 -18.52
C MET A 193 -13.66 28.85 -17.52
N ASP A 194 -13.62 28.39 -16.26
CA ASP A 194 -12.87 29.08 -15.22
C ASP A 194 -11.39 28.99 -15.56
N LYS A 195 -10.76 30.15 -15.77
CA LYS A 195 -9.33 30.28 -16.00
C LYS A 195 -8.52 29.73 -14.84
N LYS A 196 -9.08 29.69 -13.62
CA LYS A 196 -8.41 29.11 -12.45
C LYS A 196 -8.17 27.61 -12.57
N LEU A 197 -8.93 26.91 -13.42
CA LEU A 197 -8.79 25.47 -13.65
C LEU A 197 -7.96 25.13 -14.89
N GLU A 198 -7.38 26.12 -15.58
CA GLU A 198 -6.70 25.91 -16.86
C GLU A 198 -5.49 24.98 -16.74
N ASP A 199 -4.65 25.17 -15.72
CA ASP A 199 -3.46 24.34 -15.51
C ASP A 199 -3.83 22.89 -15.13
N ALA A 200 -4.82 22.72 -14.24
CA ALA A 200 -5.34 21.41 -13.85
C ALA A 200 -5.93 20.68 -15.07
N ARG A 201 -6.74 21.39 -15.86
CA ARG A 201 -7.36 20.88 -17.08
C ARG A 201 -6.32 20.46 -18.10
N LYS A 202 -5.25 21.25 -18.27
CA LYS A 202 -4.15 20.91 -19.17
C LYS A 202 -3.53 19.56 -18.78
N LYS A 203 -3.25 19.33 -17.50
CA LYS A 203 -2.68 18.06 -17.01
C LYS A 203 -3.61 16.87 -17.26
N VAL A 204 -4.90 16.98 -16.93
CA VAL A 204 -5.86 15.90 -17.19
C VAL A 204 -5.98 15.62 -18.69
N ASN A 205 -6.04 16.66 -19.53
CA ASN A 205 -6.05 16.48 -20.98
C ASN A 205 -4.79 15.84 -21.53
N THR A 206 -3.62 16.13 -20.96
CA THR A 206 -2.36 15.46 -21.32
C THR A 206 -2.45 13.94 -21.04
N ILE A 207 -3.05 13.53 -19.92
CA ILE A 207 -3.30 12.12 -19.61
C ILE A 207 -4.24 11.50 -20.65
N LEU A 208 -5.38 12.15 -20.93
CA LEU A 208 -6.39 11.66 -21.88
C LEU A 208 -5.84 11.52 -23.31
N LYS A 209 -4.95 12.44 -23.72
CA LYS A 209 -4.25 12.40 -25.01
C LYS A 209 -3.05 11.44 -25.04
N ARG A 210 -2.73 10.83 -23.90
CA ARG A 210 -1.57 9.96 -23.71
C ARG A 210 -0.22 10.64 -23.98
N ASP A 211 -0.15 11.95 -23.82
CA ASP A 211 1.08 12.74 -23.98
C ASP A 211 1.90 12.76 -22.69
N LEU A 212 2.21 11.57 -22.18
CA LEU A 212 2.79 11.39 -20.85
C LEU A 212 4.30 11.68 -20.83
N PRO A 213 4.84 12.12 -19.69
CA PRO A 213 6.29 12.20 -19.48
C PRO A 213 6.98 10.87 -19.81
N LYS A 214 8.10 10.95 -20.54
CA LYS A 214 8.88 9.79 -20.98
C LYS A 214 9.61 9.18 -19.80
N PHE A 215 9.46 7.88 -19.60
CA PHE A 215 10.23 7.16 -18.59
C PHE A 215 11.68 6.96 -19.08
N LEU A 216 12.65 7.50 -18.34
CA LEU A 216 14.08 7.37 -18.67
C LEU A 216 14.69 6.10 -18.10
N GLY A 217 14.26 5.70 -16.90
CA GLY A 217 14.75 4.49 -16.25
C GLY A 217 14.45 4.44 -14.76
N GLU A 218 14.91 3.36 -14.15
CA GLU A 218 14.85 3.15 -12.70
C GLU A 218 16.24 2.83 -12.14
N ALA A 219 16.51 3.31 -10.93
CA ALA A 219 17.72 3.04 -10.17
C ALA A 219 17.35 2.41 -8.82
N LYS A 220 17.99 1.30 -8.47
CA LYS A 220 17.73 0.55 -7.23
C LYS A 220 18.78 0.89 -6.17
N LEU A 221 18.35 1.21 -4.95
CA LEU A 221 19.29 1.29 -3.82
C LEU A 221 19.63 -0.11 -3.32
N ASP A 222 20.91 -0.33 -3.03
CA ASP A 222 21.39 -1.52 -2.34
C ASP A 222 21.13 -1.41 -0.82
N GLU A 223 21.32 -2.50 -0.08
CA GLU A 223 21.10 -2.52 1.37
C GLU A 223 21.98 -1.50 2.12
N LYS A 224 23.19 -1.23 1.61
CA LYS A 224 24.15 -0.29 2.21
C LYS A 224 23.69 1.17 2.08
N THR A 225 22.96 1.48 1.01
CA THR A 225 22.49 2.84 0.69
C THR A 225 21.01 3.05 0.99
N ARG A 226 20.29 2.00 1.42
CA ARG A 226 18.85 2.01 1.74
C ARG A 226 18.41 3.09 2.73
N GLN A 227 19.30 3.55 3.60
CA GLN A 227 19.01 4.57 4.63
C GLN A 227 19.12 6.02 4.13
N ARG A 228 19.59 6.25 2.89
CA ARG A 228 19.71 7.61 2.33
C ARG A 228 18.37 8.34 2.32
N LYS A 229 18.33 9.63 2.60
CA LYS A 229 17.08 10.39 2.51
C LYS A 229 16.69 10.62 1.06
N PHE A 230 15.38 10.71 0.77
CA PHE A 230 14.90 11.03 -0.58
C PHE A 230 15.53 12.33 -1.10
N SER A 231 15.56 13.36 -0.26
CA SER A 231 16.17 14.66 -0.57
C SER A 231 17.63 14.56 -1.02
N GLU A 232 18.41 13.64 -0.46
CA GLU A 232 19.82 13.46 -0.86
C GLU A 232 19.92 12.91 -2.28
N VAL A 233 19.01 12.00 -2.66
CA VAL A 233 18.96 11.43 -4.01
C VAL A 233 18.47 12.47 -5.01
N GLU A 234 17.47 13.27 -4.63
CA GLU A 234 16.95 14.39 -5.41
C GLU A 234 17.99 15.49 -5.63
N ASP A 235 18.76 15.86 -4.60
CA ASP A 235 19.87 16.82 -4.71
C ASP A 235 20.96 16.33 -5.66
N GLN A 236 21.28 15.04 -5.62
CA GLN A 236 22.28 14.43 -6.50
C GLN A 236 21.79 14.35 -7.94
N TRP A 237 20.52 14.02 -8.14
CA TRP A 237 19.88 14.08 -9.46
C TRP A 237 19.91 15.51 -10.01
N THR A 238 19.52 16.49 -9.20
CA THR A 238 19.53 17.91 -9.57
C THR A 238 20.92 18.37 -10.00
N LYS A 239 21.97 18.00 -9.27
CA LYS A 239 23.36 18.27 -9.66
C LYS A 239 23.72 17.65 -11.00
N ALA A 240 23.38 16.39 -11.22
CA ALA A 240 23.66 15.71 -12.49
C ALA A 240 22.98 16.40 -13.69
N VAL A 241 21.76 16.90 -13.52
CA VAL A 241 21.04 17.66 -14.56
C VAL A 241 21.70 19.00 -14.82
N VAL A 242 22.08 19.74 -13.76
CA VAL A 242 22.75 21.05 -13.88
C VAL A 242 24.12 20.91 -14.57
N ASP A 243 24.88 19.86 -14.26
CA ASP A 243 26.20 19.60 -14.85
C ASP A 243 26.12 19.28 -16.35
N SER A 244 24.97 18.77 -16.83
CA SER A 244 24.71 18.52 -18.25
C SER A 244 24.57 19.82 -19.09
N LYS A 245 24.36 20.99 -18.45
CA LYS A 245 24.22 22.35 -19.02
C LYS A 245 23.07 22.58 -20.01
N ASN A 246 22.62 21.56 -20.74
CA ASN A 246 21.58 21.68 -21.77
C ASN A 246 20.19 21.25 -21.28
N LEU A 247 20.08 20.72 -20.07
CA LEU A 247 18.85 20.20 -19.48
C LEU A 247 18.35 21.14 -18.37
N ASN A 248 17.03 21.25 -18.23
CA ASN A 248 16.40 22.00 -17.15
C ASN A 248 15.84 21.04 -16.10
N VAL A 249 16.14 21.28 -14.83
CA VAL A 249 15.66 20.47 -13.70
C VAL A 249 14.13 20.38 -13.68
N MET A 250 13.44 21.46 -14.07
CA MET A 250 11.97 21.52 -14.10
C MET A 250 11.33 20.59 -15.14
N ASP A 251 12.12 20.06 -16.09
CA ASP A 251 11.67 19.10 -17.11
C ASP A 251 11.64 17.65 -16.59
N PHE A 252 12.01 17.41 -15.32
CA PHE A 252 12.09 16.08 -14.76
C PHE A 252 11.09 15.87 -13.62
N VAL A 253 10.69 14.61 -13.44
CA VAL A 253 9.93 14.14 -12.29
C VAL A 253 10.69 12.95 -11.73
N VAL A 254 11.00 13.00 -10.43
CA VAL A 254 11.64 11.90 -9.69
C VAL A 254 10.60 11.28 -8.78
N ASP A 255 10.42 9.97 -8.90
CA ASP A 255 9.44 9.19 -8.16
C ASP A 255 10.16 8.13 -7.31
N GLU A 256 9.86 8.10 -6.02
CA GLU A 256 10.39 7.12 -5.08
C GLU A 256 9.37 6.02 -4.82
N VAL A 257 9.78 4.79 -5.12
CA VAL A 257 8.91 3.61 -5.05
C VAL A 257 9.43 2.65 -4.01
N HIS A 258 8.54 2.25 -3.10
CA HIS A 258 8.81 1.25 -2.08
C HIS A 258 7.98 -0.01 -2.34
N MET A 259 8.65 -1.16 -2.40
CA MET A 259 7.99 -2.46 -2.56
C MET A 259 8.46 -3.39 -1.45
N ASP A 260 7.53 -4.09 -0.80
CA ASP A 260 7.83 -5.02 0.28
C ASP A 260 6.84 -6.18 0.37
N HIS A 261 7.15 -7.13 1.23
CA HIS A 261 6.25 -8.25 1.58
C HIS A 261 5.32 -7.89 2.77
N SER A 262 4.74 -6.68 2.78
CA SER A 262 3.82 -6.16 3.82
C SER A 262 4.42 -5.88 5.20
N MET A 263 5.75 -5.91 5.35
CA MET A 263 6.42 -5.88 6.66
C MET A 263 7.60 -4.91 6.74
N LYS A 264 7.62 -3.86 5.90
CA LYS A 264 8.66 -2.82 5.90
C LYS A 264 10.08 -3.39 5.75
N GLY A 265 10.21 -4.54 5.10
CA GLY A 265 11.46 -5.27 4.87
C GLY A 265 11.82 -6.33 5.92
N ASN A 266 11.02 -6.52 6.96
CA ASN A 266 11.14 -7.70 7.83
C ASN A 266 10.60 -8.95 7.13
N ASN A 267 11.11 -10.13 7.50
CA ASN A 267 10.55 -11.39 7.03
C ASN A 267 9.14 -11.56 7.58
N PRO A 268 8.09 -11.63 6.73
CA PRO A 268 6.72 -11.75 7.20
C PRO A 268 6.44 -13.07 7.93
N MET A 269 7.25 -14.11 7.71
CA MET A 269 7.09 -15.40 8.35
C MET A 269 7.39 -15.39 9.85
N ASN A 270 8.18 -14.43 10.32
CA ASN A 270 8.62 -14.38 11.72
C ASN A 270 7.49 -14.14 12.72
N ASN A 271 6.34 -13.65 12.26
CA ASN A 271 5.20 -13.29 13.11
C ASN A 271 3.98 -14.20 12.90
N ILE A 272 4.19 -15.37 12.30
CA ILE A 272 3.13 -16.31 11.94
C ILE A 272 3.27 -17.56 12.80
N TYR A 273 2.21 -17.86 13.53
CA TYR A 273 2.12 -19.06 14.34
C TYR A 273 1.57 -20.23 13.53
N PHE A 274 2.18 -21.39 13.75
CA PHE A 274 1.82 -22.65 13.13
C PHE A 274 1.41 -23.68 14.18
N TYR A 275 0.66 -24.70 13.76
CA TYR A 275 0.37 -25.89 14.55
C TYR A 275 0.63 -27.17 13.74
N SER A 276 0.88 -28.28 14.47
CA SER A 276 1.22 -29.58 13.88
C SER A 276 0.06 -30.58 13.90
N LYS A 277 0.22 -31.77 13.33
CA LYS A 277 -0.90 -32.77 13.19
C LYS A 277 -1.08 -33.50 14.49
N HIS A 278 0.06 -33.75 15.09
CA HIS A 278 0.23 -34.49 16.31
C HIS A 278 -0.15 -33.63 17.51
N ASP A 279 -0.01 -32.30 17.40
CA ASP A 279 -0.43 -31.35 18.43
C ASP A 279 -1.14 -30.12 17.82
N PRO A 280 -2.47 -30.19 17.60
CA PRO A 280 -3.23 -29.12 16.95
C PRO A 280 -3.57 -27.90 17.80
N ASN A 281 -3.27 -27.93 19.10
CA ASN A 281 -3.58 -26.84 20.03
C ASN A 281 -2.33 -26.10 20.51
N LYS A 282 -1.13 -26.64 20.22
CA LYS A 282 0.15 -25.99 20.51
C LYS A 282 0.63 -25.18 19.30
N ALA A 283 0.70 -23.88 19.49
CA ALA A 283 1.28 -22.96 18.53
C ALA A 283 2.81 -22.93 18.61
N PHE A 284 3.47 -22.68 17.49
CA PHE A 284 4.91 -22.45 17.43
C PHE A 284 5.26 -21.52 16.25
N LEU A 285 6.37 -20.80 16.35
CA LEU A 285 6.96 -20.08 15.22
C LEU A 285 7.84 -21.03 14.41
N LYS A 286 7.76 -20.95 13.08
CA LYS A 286 8.57 -21.76 12.19
C LYS A 286 9.72 -20.94 11.62
N THR A 287 10.95 -21.36 11.91
CA THR A 287 12.19 -20.69 11.48
C THR A 287 12.87 -21.35 10.28
N ASP A 288 12.39 -22.53 9.83
CA ASP A 288 13.06 -23.30 8.78
C ASP A 288 13.05 -22.60 7.41
N GLN A 289 14.24 -22.61 6.82
CA GLN A 289 14.66 -21.90 5.61
C GLN A 289 14.03 -22.51 4.35
N MET A 290 13.03 -21.84 3.82
CA MET A 290 12.68 -21.97 2.40
C MET A 290 13.73 -21.24 1.53
N PHE A 291 13.70 -21.45 0.21
CA PHE A 291 14.39 -20.57 -0.75
C PHE A 291 13.73 -19.18 -0.75
N LEU A 292 13.97 -18.43 0.31
CA LEU A 292 13.50 -17.07 0.52
C LEU A 292 14.45 -16.09 -0.18
N PRO A 293 13.98 -14.89 -0.56
CA PRO A 293 14.86 -13.87 -1.08
C PRO A 293 15.75 -13.37 0.06
N MET A 294 16.96 -12.91 -0.27
CA MET A 294 17.85 -12.32 0.74
C MET A 294 17.26 -11.04 1.34
N THR A 295 16.42 -10.33 0.58
CA THR A 295 15.77 -9.08 1.01
C THR A 295 14.26 -9.14 0.78
N PHE A 296 13.47 -8.57 1.69
CA PHE A 296 12.01 -8.49 1.60
C PHE A 296 11.51 -7.09 1.24
N TYR A 297 12.41 -6.25 0.72
CA TYR A 297 12.13 -4.86 0.39
C TYR A 297 13.01 -4.37 -0.74
N GLU A 298 12.42 -3.58 -1.62
CA GLU A 298 13.08 -2.84 -2.68
C GLU A 298 12.68 -1.36 -2.59
N ARG A 299 13.67 -0.50 -2.84
CA ARG A 299 13.48 0.94 -2.99
C ARG A 299 14.07 1.39 -4.30
N LEU A 300 13.23 1.96 -5.15
CA LEU A 300 13.57 2.37 -6.51
C LEU A 300 13.35 3.86 -6.68
N PHE A 301 14.16 4.46 -7.53
CA PHE A 301 13.99 5.83 -8.00
C PHE A 301 13.73 5.79 -9.49
N ARG A 302 12.60 6.34 -9.91
CA ARG A 302 12.21 6.43 -11.31
C ARG A 302 12.33 7.87 -11.76
N VAL A 303 12.90 8.06 -12.94
CA VAL A 303 13.04 9.39 -13.52
C VAL A 303 12.21 9.46 -14.79
N TYR A 304 11.36 10.48 -14.87
CA TYR A 304 10.57 10.80 -16.04
C TYR A 304 10.98 12.17 -16.60
N TYR A 305 10.81 12.33 -17.90
CA TYR A 305 11.16 13.54 -18.63
C TYR A 305 9.95 14.11 -19.37
N LYS A 306 9.64 15.39 -19.15
CA LYS A 306 8.52 16.13 -19.76
C LYS A 306 8.97 17.30 -20.63
N GLY A 307 10.28 17.43 -20.88
CA GLY A 307 10.84 18.48 -21.72
C GLY A 307 10.76 18.18 -23.23
N PRO A 308 11.43 18.99 -24.07
CA PRO A 308 11.37 18.85 -25.52
C PRO A 308 11.89 17.51 -26.05
N GLU A 309 11.21 16.94 -27.06
CA GLU A 309 11.51 15.61 -27.60
C GLU A 309 12.94 15.49 -28.14
N GLU A 310 13.51 16.57 -28.69
CA GLU A 310 14.88 16.60 -29.21
C GLU A 310 15.95 16.35 -28.14
N LYS A 311 15.64 16.58 -26.86
CA LYS A 311 16.56 16.41 -25.72
C LYS A 311 16.42 15.08 -24.99
N VAL A 312 15.48 14.20 -25.39
CA VAL A 312 15.25 12.91 -24.73
C VAL A 312 16.52 12.05 -24.65
N LYS A 313 17.34 12.04 -25.71
CA LYS A 313 18.60 11.29 -25.73
C LYS A 313 19.62 11.82 -24.73
N GLU A 314 19.73 13.13 -24.60
CA GLU A 314 20.62 13.78 -23.63
C GLU A 314 20.14 13.50 -22.20
N ALA A 315 18.83 13.59 -21.97
CA ALA A 315 18.20 13.26 -20.70
C ALA A 315 18.47 11.79 -20.29
N GLN A 316 18.39 10.86 -21.24
CA GLN A 316 18.69 9.45 -20.99
C GLN A 316 20.17 9.21 -20.65
N GLN A 317 21.10 9.87 -21.36
CA GLN A 317 22.54 9.79 -21.05
C GLN A 317 22.88 10.37 -19.68
N CYS A 318 22.23 11.48 -19.31
CA CYS A 318 22.34 12.06 -17.97
C CYS A 318 21.87 11.07 -16.90
N PHE A 319 20.71 10.42 -17.11
CA PHE A 319 20.20 9.38 -16.23
C PHE A 319 21.16 8.19 -16.07
N GLU A 320 21.68 7.64 -17.18
CA GLU A 320 22.59 6.49 -17.15
C GLU A 320 23.90 6.82 -16.42
N THR A 321 24.43 8.03 -16.63
CA THR A 321 25.63 8.54 -15.95
C THR A 321 25.39 8.69 -14.45
N TRP A 322 24.27 9.32 -14.07
CA TRP A 322 23.89 9.47 -12.66
C TRP A 322 23.68 8.10 -11.99
N ARG A 323 22.98 7.18 -12.65
CA ARG A 323 22.77 5.81 -12.15
C ARG A 323 24.10 5.11 -11.90
N SER A 324 25.01 5.16 -12.87
CA SER A 324 26.30 4.46 -12.77
C SER A 324 27.23 5.04 -11.70
N ASN A 325 27.18 6.36 -11.49
CA ASN A 325 28.03 7.03 -10.51
C ASN A 325 27.52 6.91 -9.08
N TYR A 326 26.19 6.87 -8.91
CA TYR A 326 25.56 7.01 -7.60
C TYR A 326 24.95 5.70 -7.06
N PHE A 327 24.69 4.74 -7.94
CA PHE A 327 24.15 3.42 -7.63
C PHE A 327 25.14 2.33 -8.08
N SER A 328 25.14 1.18 -7.40
CA SER A 328 26.11 0.12 -7.66
C SER A 328 25.97 -0.44 -9.09
N PRO A 329 27.06 -0.86 -9.77
CA PRO A 329 27.02 -1.35 -11.16
C PRO A 329 26.11 -2.56 -11.41
N ASN A 330 25.72 -3.27 -10.34
CA ASN A 330 24.85 -4.45 -10.36
C ASN A 330 23.39 -4.14 -9.95
N ALA A 331 23.02 -2.85 -9.83
CA ALA A 331 21.73 -2.40 -9.30
C ALA A 331 20.76 -1.92 -10.40
#